data_AF-A0A937UE05-F1
#
_entry.id   AF-A0A937UE05-F1
#
_cell.length_a   1.000
_cell.length_b   1.000
_cell.length_c   1.000
_cell.angle_alpha   90.00
_cell.angle_beta   90.00
_cell.angle_gamma   90.00
#
_symmetry.space_group_name_H-M   'P 1'
#
loop_
_entity.id
_entity.type
_entity.pdbx_description
1 polymer ?
#
loop_
_entity_poly.entity_id
_entity_poly.type
_entity_poly.pdbx_seq_one_letter_code
_entity_poly.pdbx_strand_id
1 'polypeptide(L)'
;MKQSKGLTAFVRDECANYSKHDEGCLFDESCKVMDGRRCDYFEKAVLGPPDYKYKLPGYDYQKLFAQYAEQTEAERQQVEVRRCECGTPLRHRQRYCDDCTMKRRRKTKRVSQKAWRMAV
;
A
#
# COMPACT_ATOMS: atom_id res chain seq x y z
N MET A 1 11.15 20.32 18.01
CA MET A 1 10.80 19.78 16.67
C MET A 1 11.94 18.88 16.23
N LYS A 2 11.73 17.56 16.17
CA LYS A 2 12.81 16.59 15.90
C LYS A 2 13.20 16.66 14.42
N GLN A 3 14.49 16.89 14.16
CA GLN A 3 15.06 17.01 12.83
C GLN A 3 14.74 15.76 11.99
N SER A 4 14.16 15.98 10.80
CA SER A 4 13.86 14.91 9.85
C SER A 4 15.17 14.39 9.24
N LYS A 5 15.59 13.22 9.69
CA LYS A 5 16.54 12.32 9.01
C LYS A 5 15.95 11.94 7.64
N GLY A 6 16.28 12.71 6.59
CA GLY A 6 15.53 12.82 5.31
C GLY A 6 15.17 11.50 4.62
N LEU A 7 16.04 10.98 3.77
CA LEU A 7 15.83 9.72 3.04
C LEU A 7 17.01 8.79 3.22
N THR A 8 18.23 9.31 3.05
CA THR A 8 19.49 8.58 3.23
C THR A 8 19.58 7.91 4.61
N ALA A 9 19.33 8.67 5.67
CA ALA A 9 19.39 8.14 7.03
C ALA A 9 18.31 7.08 7.28
N PHE A 10 17.13 7.24 6.70
CA PHE A 10 16.07 6.23 6.78
C PHE A 10 16.44 4.95 6.02
N VAL A 11 16.99 5.05 4.81
CA VAL A 11 17.47 3.87 4.06
C VAL A 11 18.57 3.15 4.87
N ARG A 12 19.52 3.90 5.45
CA ARG A 12 20.61 3.32 6.24
C ARG A 12 20.15 2.64 7.53
N ASP A 13 19.16 3.22 8.19
CA ASP A 13 18.72 2.77 9.51
C ASP A 13 17.62 1.69 9.41
N GLU A 14 16.75 1.76 8.39
CA GLU A 14 15.48 1.02 8.35
C GLU A 14 15.29 0.13 7.10
N CYS A 15 16.06 0.33 6.02
CA CYS A 15 15.93 -0.55 4.85
C CYS A 15 16.60 -1.90 5.13
N ALA A 16 15.82 -2.98 5.19
CA ALA A 16 16.34 -4.31 5.47
C ALA A 16 17.34 -4.84 4.41
N ASN A 17 17.34 -4.27 3.21
CA ASN A 17 18.30 -4.62 2.16
C ASN A 17 19.58 -3.77 2.19
N TYR A 18 19.69 -2.77 3.07
CA TYR A 18 20.91 -1.97 3.19
C TYR A 18 21.91 -2.64 4.12
N SER A 19 23.12 -2.94 3.61
CA SER A 19 24.24 -3.45 4.39
C SER A 19 25.07 -2.27 4.90
N LYS A 20 25.17 -2.13 6.23
CA LYS A 20 26.06 -1.12 6.85
C LYS A 20 27.53 -1.46 6.69
N HIS A 21 27.86 -2.75 6.50
CA HIS A 21 29.23 -3.21 6.34
C HIS A 21 29.77 -2.85 4.95
N ASP A 22 28.96 -3.12 3.92
CA ASP A 22 29.36 -2.94 2.51
C ASP A 22 28.99 -1.55 1.97
N GLU A 23 28.39 -0.72 2.82
CA GLU A 23 27.79 0.59 2.49
C GLU A 23 26.81 0.57 1.31
N GLY A 24 26.28 -0.61 0.94
CA GLY A 24 25.50 -0.86 -0.26
C GLY A 24 24.25 -1.70 -0.03
N CYS A 25 23.72 -2.30 -1.10
CA CYS A 25 22.60 -3.23 -1.01
C CYS A 25 23.11 -4.67 -0.80
N LEU A 26 22.37 -5.49 -0.07
CA LEU A 26 22.76 -6.88 0.22
C LEU A 26 22.91 -7.76 -1.04
N PHE A 27 22.30 -7.35 -2.15
CA PHE A 27 22.28 -8.08 -3.41
C PHE A 27 22.84 -7.28 -4.59
N ASP A 28 23.47 -6.12 -4.33
CA ASP A 28 23.93 -5.22 -5.38
C ASP A 28 25.15 -4.42 -4.90
N GLU A 29 26.02 -4.02 -5.82
CA GLU A 29 27.27 -3.31 -5.46
C GLU A 29 27.00 -1.93 -4.84
N SER A 30 25.84 -1.32 -5.15
CA SER A 30 25.47 0.00 -4.64
C SER A 30 23.99 0.08 -4.27
N CYS A 31 23.65 1.05 -3.41
CA CYS A 31 22.26 1.31 -3.05
C CYS A 31 21.59 2.17 -4.11
N LYS A 32 20.69 1.58 -4.91
CA LYS A 32 19.93 2.28 -5.97
C LYS A 32 19.27 3.57 -5.50
N VAL A 33 18.70 3.57 -4.29
CA VAL A 33 18.07 4.77 -3.72
C VAL A 33 19.08 5.88 -3.47
N MET A 34 20.29 5.55 -3.00
CA MET A 34 21.36 6.54 -2.82
C MET A 34 21.89 7.06 -4.15
N ASP A 35 21.91 6.22 -5.17
CA ASP A 35 22.34 6.57 -6.52
C ASP A 35 21.29 7.37 -7.30
N GLY A 36 20.16 7.75 -6.67
CA GLY A 36 19.06 8.45 -7.33
C GLY A 36 18.32 7.60 -8.37
N ARG A 37 18.43 6.28 -8.27
CA ARG A 37 17.72 5.34 -9.14
C ARG A 37 16.55 4.71 -8.42
N ARG A 38 15.53 4.34 -9.20
CA ARG A 38 14.38 3.61 -8.66
C ARG A 38 14.79 2.26 -8.11
N CYS A 39 14.25 1.93 -6.94
CA CYS A 39 14.48 0.67 -6.27
C CYS A 39 13.14 -0.04 -6.03
N ASP A 40 12.85 -1.06 -6.85
CA ASP A 40 11.64 -1.86 -6.78
C ASP A 40 11.35 -2.42 -5.37
N TYR A 41 12.39 -2.90 -4.68
CA TYR A 41 12.27 -3.38 -3.32
C TYR A 41 11.85 -2.26 -2.36
N PHE A 42 12.52 -1.12 -2.44
CA PHE A 42 12.23 0.04 -1.58
C PHE A 42 10.80 0.55 -1.82
N GLU A 43 10.37 0.67 -3.07
CA GLU A 43 9.02 1.11 -3.43
C GLU A 43 7.94 0.16 -2.89
N LYS A 44 8.12 -1.15 -3.06
CA LYS A 44 7.11 -2.15 -2.70
C LYS A 44 7.09 -2.49 -1.21
N ALA A 45 8.27 -2.64 -0.60
CA ALA A 45 8.42 -3.16 0.76
C ALA A 45 8.57 -2.05 1.81
N VAL A 46 9.18 -0.91 1.46
CA VAL A 46 9.51 0.14 2.43
C VAL A 46 8.54 1.32 2.32
N LEU A 47 8.33 1.86 1.12
CA LEU A 47 7.33 2.92 0.90
C LEU A 47 5.92 2.33 0.91
N GLY A 48 5.74 1.20 0.24
CA GLY A 48 4.50 0.42 0.21
C GLY A 48 3.29 1.19 -0.32
N PRO A 49 2.15 0.51 -0.50
CA PRO A 49 0.91 1.21 -0.75
C PRO A 49 0.52 2.05 0.49
N PRO A 50 -0.19 3.18 0.31
CA PRO A 50 -0.49 4.10 1.41
C PRO A 50 -1.34 3.49 2.53
N ASP A 51 -2.04 2.38 2.27
CA ASP A 51 -2.84 1.60 3.22
C ASP A 51 -2.04 0.51 3.96
N TYR A 52 -0.73 0.42 3.75
CA TYR A 52 0.14 -0.51 4.46
C TYR A 52 0.21 -0.15 5.94
N LYS A 53 -0.27 -1.05 6.81
CA LYS A 53 -0.52 -0.80 8.24
C LYS A 53 0.75 -0.72 9.11
N TYR A 54 1.92 -1.10 8.59
CA TYR A 54 3.16 -1.18 9.35
C TYR A 54 4.11 -0.05 8.96
N LYS A 55 3.73 1.19 9.32
CA LYS A 55 4.63 2.35 9.23
C LYS A 55 5.37 2.53 10.55
N LEU A 56 6.67 2.72 10.47
CA LEU A 56 7.50 2.92 11.66
C LEU A 56 7.13 4.24 12.34
N PRO A 57 6.93 4.25 13.67
CA PRO A 57 6.62 5.46 14.40
C PRO A 57 7.80 6.44 14.35
N GLY A 58 7.51 7.73 14.18
CA GLY A 58 8.52 8.79 14.14
C GLY A 58 8.98 9.21 12.74
N TYR A 59 8.52 8.52 11.68
CA TYR A 59 8.80 8.89 10.30
C TYR A 59 7.57 9.48 9.61
N ASP A 60 7.77 10.59 8.89
CA ASP A 60 6.78 11.14 7.99
C ASP A 60 6.96 10.51 6.60
N TYR A 61 6.17 9.47 6.34
CA TYR A 61 6.20 8.74 5.07
C TYR A 61 5.75 9.59 3.88
N GLN A 62 4.96 10.65 4.07
CA GLN A 62 4.61 11.54 2.97
C GLN A 62 5.84 12.35 2.54
N LYS A 63 6.61 12.87 3.50
CA LYS A 63 7.85 13.59 3.25
C LYS A 63 8.94 12.68 2.68
N LEU A 64 9.13 11.49 3.24
CA LEU A 64 10.05 10.46 2.71
C LEU A 64 9.74 10.12 1.25
N PHE A 65 8.47 9.88 0.94
CA PHE A 65 8.04 9.62 -0.42
C PHE A 65 8.32 10.80 -1.34
N ALA A 66 8.05 12.04 -0.89
CA ALA A 66 8.32 13.23 -1.70
C ALA A 66 9.81 13.37 -2.04
N GLN A 67 10.69 13.13 -1.05
CA GLN A 67 12.14 13.14 -1.25
C GLN A 67 12.60 12.03 -2.20
N TYR A 68 12.03 10.83 -2.06
CA TYR A 68 12.32 9.72 -2.96
C TYR A 68 11.86 10.04 -4.40
N ALA A 69 10.65 10.55 -4.56
CA ALA A 69 10.09 10.91 -5.87
C ALA A 69 10.90 12.03 -6.55
N GLU A 70 11.35 13.03 -5.79
CA GLU A 70 12.23 14.08 -6.28
C GLU A 70 13.58 13.53 -6.73
N GLN A 71 14.15 12.58 -5.98
CA GLN A 71 15.46 12.02 -6.29
C GLN A 71 15.46 11.03 -7.46
N THR A 72 14.38 10.25 -7.63
CA THR A 72 14.33 9.16 -8.61
C THR A 72 13.34 9.38 -9.75
N GLU A 73 12.74 10.57 -9.85
CA GLU A 73 11.65 10.91 -10.78
C GLU A 73 10.47 9.91 -10.70
N ALA A 74 10.26 9.31 -9.52
CA ALA A 74 9.21 8.32 -9.35
C ALA A 74 7.84 9.01 -9.21
N GLU A 75 7.00 8.91 -10.24
CA GLU A 75 5.60 9.30 -10.13
C GLU A 75 4.87 8.39 -9.13
N ARG A 76 3.95 8.96 -8.33
CA ARG A 76 3.00 8.14 -7.56
C ARG A 76 2.24 7.27 -8.53
N GLN A 77 2.49 5.96 -8.52
CA GLN A 77 1.58 5.01 -9.12
C GLN A 77 0.21 5.25 -8.49
N GLN A 78 -0.72 5.78 -9.30
CA GLN A 78 -2.12 5.83 -8.92
C GLN A 78 -2.58 4.38 -8.81
N VAL A 79 -2.69 3.88 -7.59
CA VAL A 79 -3.23 2.55 -7.37
C VAL A 79 -4.66 2.57 -7.86
N GLU A 80 -4.95 1.81 -8.92
CA GLU A 80 -6.29 1.71 -9.45
C GLU A 80 -7.20 1.12 -8.37
N VAL A 81 -8.06 1.98 -7.81
CA VAL A 81 -8.94 1.59 -6.72
C VAL A 81 -10.07 0.76 -7.30
N ARG A 82 -10.10 -0.54 -6.97
CA ARG A 82 -11.20 -1.42 -7.35
C ARG A 82 -12.54 -0.82 -6.90
N ARG A 83 -13.53 -0.85 -7.78
CA ARG A 83 -14.88 -0.31 -7.51
C ARG A 83 -15.91 -1.42 -7.45
N CYS A 84 -16.93 -1.20 -6.63
CA CYS A 84 -18.15 -2.00 -6.60
C CYS A 84 -18.95 -1.77 -7.89
N GLU A 85 -19.91 -2.65 -8.18
CA GLU A 85 -20.90 -2.47 -9.26
C GLU A 85 -21.65 -1.12 -9.15
N CYS A 86 -21.77 -0.55 -7.95
CA CYS A 86 -22.37 0.77 -7.72
C CYS A 86 -21.37 1.94 -7.76
N GLY A 87 -20.11 1.70 -8.16
CA GLY A 87 -19.06 2.72 -8.26
C GLY A 87 -18.30 3.03 -6.97
N THR A 88 -18.77 2.56 -5.81
CA THR A 88 -18.12 2.77 -4.50
C THR A 88 -16.76 2.09 -4.44
N PRO A 89 -15.70 2.77 -3.95
CA PRO A 89 -14.39 2.15 -3.69
C PRO A 89 -14.49 0.92 -2.79
N LEU A 90 -13.81 -0.17 -3.18
CA LEU A 90 -13.75 -1.40 -2.42
C LEU A 90 -12.47 -1.44 -1.58
N ARG A 91 -12.59 -1.94 -0.35
CA ARG A 91 -11.41 -2.29 0.47
C ARG A 91 -10.77 -3.57 -0.06
N HIS A 92 -9.54 -3.82 0.35
CA HIS A 92 -8.81 -5.05 0.03
C HIS A 92 -9.67 -6.31 0.31
N ARG A 93 -9.75 -7.21 -0.68
CA ARG A 93 -10.54 -8.46 -0.69
C ARG A 93 -12.07 -8.32 -0.68
N GLN A 94 -12.64 -7.11 -0.62
CA GLN A 94 -14.09 -6.95 -0.78
C GLN A 94 -14.52 -7.22 -2.23
N ARG A 95 -15.57 -8.03 -2.42
CA ARG A 95 -16.20 -8.24 -3.73
C ARG A 95 -17.26 -7.18 -4.04
N TYR A 96 -17.98 -6.72 -3.02
CA TYR A 96 -19.03 -5.71 -3.09
C TYR A 96 -18.89 -4.75 -1.91
N CYS A 97 -19.39 -3.52 -2.05
CA CYS A 97 -19.53 -2.61 -0.93
C CYS A 97 -20.57 -3.16 0.07
N ASP A 98 -20.59 -2.58 1.28
CA ASP A 98 -21.48 -3.04 2.34
C ASP A 98 -22.96 -2.91 1.94
N ASP A 99 -23.32 -1.85 1.23
CA ASP A 99 -24.69 -1.63 0.73
C ASP A 99 -25.12 -2.68 -0.30
N CYS A 100 -24.28 -2.94 -1.31
CA CYS A 100 -24.55 -3.96 -2.32
C CYS A 100 -24.60 -5.36 -1.70
N THR A 101 -23.75 -5.62 -0.70
CA THR A 101 -23.77 -6.87 0.07
C THR A 101 -25.11 -7.03 0.79
N MET A 102 -25.59 -6.00 1.48
CA MET A 102 -26.87 -6.03 2.18
C MET A 102 -28.08 -6.18 1.25
N LYS A 103 -28.08 -5.48 0.10
CA LYS A 103 -29.11 -5.64 -0.93
C LYS A 103 -29.20 -7.07 -1.43
N ARG A 104 -28.04 -7.68 -1.75
CA ARG A 104 -27.97 -9.08 -2.20
C ARG A 104 -28.47 -10.05 -1.12
N ARG A 105 -28.03 -9.90 0.14
CA ARG A 105 -28.51 -10.72 1.27
C ARG A 105 -30.03 -10.66 1.41
N ARG A 106 -30.63 -9.47 1.32
CA ARG A 106 -32.09 -9.29 1.36
C ARG A 106 -32.80 -10.00 0.20
N LYS A 107 -32.25 -9.90 -1.01
CA LYS A 107 -32.80 -10.60 -2.19
C LYS A 107 -32.76 -12.12 -2.01
N THR A 108 -31.63 -12.67 -1.59
CA THR A 108 -31.49 -14.11 -1.30
C THR A 108 -32.48 -14.55 -0.22
N LYS A 109 -32.61 -13.79 0.87
CA LYS A 109 -33.57 -14.09 1.95
C LYS A 109 -35.02 -14.11 1.44
N ARG A 110 -35.42 -13.14 0.61
CA ARG A 110 -36.78 -13.10 0.00
C ARG A 110 -37.03 -14.30 -0.89
N VAL A 111 -36.07 -14.68 -1.73
CA VAL A 111 -36.17 -15.87 -2.60
C VAL A 111 -36.30 -17.14 -1.77
N SER A 112 -35.46 -17.30 -0.75
CA SER A 112 -35.51 -18.45 0.16
C SER A 112 -36.84 -18.54 0.92
N GLN A 113 -37.37 -17.42 1.42
CA GLN A 113 -38.68 -17.38 2.07
C GLN A 113 -39.83 -17.75 1.12
N LYS A 114 -39.79 -17.26 -0.13
CA LYS A 114 -40.78 -17.62 -1.14
C LYS A 114 -40.73 -19.13 -1.45
N ALA A 115 -39.53 -19.68 -1.62
CA ALA A 115 -39.34 -21.11 -1.84
C ALA A 115 -39.85 -21.95 -0.66
N TRP A 116 -39.55 -21.54 0.58
CA TRP A 116 -40.05 -22.23 1.78
C TRP A 116 -41.59 -22.19 1.86
N ARG A 117 -42.20 -21.04 1.60
CA ARG A 117 -43.68 -20.89 1.57
C ARG A 117 -44.36 -21.70 0.47
N MET A 118 -43.66 -22.01 -0.62
CA MET A 118 -44.19 -22.86 -1.70
C MET A 118 -43.96 -24.36 -1.45
N ALA A 119 -43.10 -24.70 -0.47
CA ALA A 119 -42.77 -26.07 -0.11
C ALA A 119 -43.55 -26.58 1.13
N VAL A 120 -44.30 -25.69 1.79
CA VAL A 120 -45.27 -25.97 2.87
C VAL A 120 -46.66 -25.95 2.26
#